data_AF-A0A8J6C6R5-F1
#
_entry.id   AF-A0A8J6C6R5-F1
#
_cell.length_a   1.000
_cell.length_b   1.000
_cell.length_c   1.000
_cell.angle_alpha   90.00
_cell.angle_beta   90.00
_cell.angle_gamma   90.00
#
_symmetry.space_group_name_H-M   'P 1'
#
loop_
_entity.id
_entity.type
_entity.pdbx_description
1 polymer ?
#
loop_
_entity_poly.entity_id
_entity_poly.type
_entity_poly.pdbx_seq_one_letter_code
_entity_poly.pdbx_strand_id
1 'polypeptide(L)'
;MAPAPRGGGLLRARLLVPLLGAALLFLTTVLVLTSSARRAPGDVRRRALAPPARRVAPAACFPILLFCNKRPDLLERTLNSLLAVRAVTADRVVASQDGPNNAVRAVLERFELAARFVHTKALRDERGRQREGAALIAQHYKWAIKRAFAHFGASAQHLVIVEDDMLFAPDFMEYFAALAPLLEDDPTLWTVSAFNDNGYEGMAYDDERVLRTDWTVGFGWLLRRRLWEDELHDAWPKTHWDHWMRSPKRRKGRETLFPEVSRNFHTGARGTHSEPGLYERYFKHIRLSNRPNPRLMGGDVGGDMGALRLDRYDEWLSTLVSSAEPVRSLNELAALESGDDRRQPPLALRYAAANATDRGWERVATFFGLWHTLPVRGDHRGVLLTGHRGRRLLLVASWSPFAAQLRVGTPSIASAEFIAHGALPKLRAGWLAAAGAPPVRALAPRAGALGNRSHAAGGGRARSREARPEHRNSI
;
A
#
# COMPACT_ATOMS: atom_id res chain seq x y z
N MET A 1 43.93 49.67 45.34
CA MET A 1 44.54 49.17 46.59
C MET A 1 45.10 47.78 46.32
N ALA A 2 46.43 47.67 46.26
CA ALA A 2 47.12 46.41 46.60
C ALA A 2 47.27 46.38 48.14
N PRO A 3 47.59 45.23 48.77
CA PRO A 3 48.98 44.77 48.74
C PRO A 3 49.18 43.24 48.73
N ALA A 4 50.33 42.82 48.20
CA ALA A 4 51.00 41.55 48.52
C ALA A 4 51.76 41.68 49.86
N PRO A 5 52.25 40.59 50.48
CA PRO A 5 53.66 40.14 50.28
C PRO A 5 53.83 38.61 50.57
N ARG A 6 54.98 37.91 50.64
CA ARG A 6 56.37 37.90 50.11
C ARG A 6 57.00 36.55 50.51
N GLY A 7 58.08 36.14 49.82
CA GLY A 7 59.19 35.33 50.36
C GLY A 7 59.23 33.85 49.91
N GLY A 8 60.33 33.23 49.47
CA GLY A 8 61.74 33.61 49.36
C GLY A 8 62.64 32.35 49.53
N GLY A 9 63.71 32.23 48.73
CA GLY A 9 64.91 31.39 49.00
C GLY A 9 65.01 30.06 48.22
N LEU A 10 65.93 29.88 47.24
CA LEU A 10 67.37 29.49 47.36
C LEU A 10 67.57 28.04 47.87
N LEU A 11 68.43 27.11 47.38
CA LEU A 11 69.54 27.09 46.41
C LEU A 11 70.09 25.62 46.33
N ARG A 12 70.65 25.18 45.17
CA ARG A 12 71.74 24.16 44.97
C ARG A 12 71.48 22.68 45.37
N ALA A 13 72.04 21.62 44.76
CA ALA A 13 73.15 21.43 43.82
C ALA A 13 73.06 20.08 43.07
N ARG A 14 73.88 20.02 42.00
CA ARG A 14 74.22 18.97 41.02
C ARG A 14 74.53 17.56 41.57
N LEU A 15 74.26 16.54 40.76
CA LEU A 15 75.22 15.49 40.41
C LEU A 15 74.86 14.87 39.04
N LEU A 16 75.91 14.44 38.34
CA LEU A 16 76.02 14.21 36.91
C LEU A 16 76.59 12.79 36.73
N VAL A 17 76.38 12.18 35.54
CA VAL A 17 77.17 11.05 34.92
C VAL A 17 76.59 9.62 35.11
N PRO A 18 76.62 8.69 34.12
CA PRO A 18 76.45 8.84 32.64
C PRO A 18 75.82 7.62 31.87
N LEU A 19 75.68 7.81 30.55
CA LEU A 19 75.96 6.91 29.40
C LEU A 19 75.38 5.48 29.31
N LEU A 20 74.93 5.18 28.07
CA LEU A 20 74.68 3.89 27.39
C LEU A 20 73.25 3.32 27.40
N GLY A 21 72.56 3.48 26.25
CA GLY A 21 71.48 2.59 25.84
C GLY A 21 70.49 3.16 24.81
N ALA A 22 70.73 2.87 23.52
CA ALA A 22 69.77 2.85 22.38
C ALA A 22 69.10 4.20 21.98
N ALA A 23 69.39 4.87 20.86
CA ALA A 23 69.80 4.42 19.53
C ALA A 23 68.93 3.30 18.93
N LEU A 24 67.60 3.41 19.04
CA LEU A 24 66.66 2.67 18.19
C LEU A 24 65.24 3.28 18.19
N LEU A 25 65.07 4.58 17.94
CA LEU A 25 63.72 5.17 17.81
C LEU A 25 63.71 6.58 17.20
N PHE A 26 64.41 6.84 16.10
CA PHE A 26 64.25 8.13 15.37
C PHE A 26 64.65 8.02 13.89
N LEU A 27 64.20 6.94 13.22
CA LEU A 27 64.39 6.77 11.77
C LEU A 27 63.18 6.07 11.10
N THR A 28 61.99 6.66 11.24
CA THR A 28 60.79 6.30 10.44
C THR A 28 59.88 7.49 10.13
N THR A 29 60.37 8.74 10.15
CA THR A 29 59.51 9.90 9.84
C THR A 29 60.25 11.04 9.14
N VAL A 30 61.14 10.74 8.18
CA VAL A 30 61.55 11.70 7.14
C VAL A 30 61.91 10.94 5.85
N LEU A 31 60.89 10.45 5.14
CA LEU A 31 60.96 10.24 3.70
C LEU A 31 59.52 10.34 3.18
N VAL A 32 59.33 11.01 2.05
CA VAL A 32 58.04 11.37 1.41
C VAL A 32 57.46 12.73 1.84
N LEU A 33 58.17 13.80 1.49
CA LEU A 33 57.59 15.12 1.16
C LEU A 33 58.56 15.83 0.20
N THR A 34 58.40 15.57 -1.10
CA THR A 34 58.50 16.53 -2.23
C THR A 34 58.72 15.78 -3.56
N SER A 35 57.66 15.63 -4.35
CA SER A 35 57.75 15.78 -5.81
C SER A 35 56.36 16.03 -6.40
N SER A 36 56.14 17.25 -6.90
CA SER A 36 55.02 17.60 -7.75
C SER A 36 55.39 17.27 -9.20
N ALA A 37 54.57 16.47 -9.90
CA ALA A 37 54.48 16.48 -11.36
C ALA A 37 53.16 15.86 -11.86
N ARG A 38 52.53 16.58 -12.77
CA ARG A 38 51.20 16.46 -13.38
C ARG A 38 50.92 15.09 -14.04
N ARG A 39 49.68 14.58 -13.91
CA ARG A 39 49.07 13.62 -14.86
C ARG A 39 47.59 13.93 -15.11
N ALA A 40 47.22 13.83 -16.39
CA ALA A 40 45.95 14.15 -17.05
C ALA A 40 44.74 13.33 -16.53
N PRO A 41 43.48 13.76 -16.81
CA PRO A 41 42.29 13.04 -16.40
C PRO A 41 42.13 11.75 -17.21
N GLY A 42 42.48 10.63 -16.59
CA GLY A 42 42.22 9.28 -17.08
C GLY A 42 40.87 8.77 -16.60
N ASP A 43 40.07 8.36 -17.57
CA ASP A 43 38.77 7.69 -17.53
C ASP A 43 38.63 6.67 -16.37
N VAL A 44 38.04 7.09 -15.25
CA VAL A 44 37.59 6.17 -14.18
C VAL A 44 36.27 5.57 -14.63
N ARG A 45 36.36 4.50 -15.42
CA ARG A 45 35.26 3.55 -15.57
C ARG A 45 34.83 3.13 -14.16
N ARG A 46 33.68 3.64 -13.72
CA ARG A 46 32.93 3.12 -12.58
C ARG A 46 32.61 1.66 -12.88
N ARG A 47 33.48 0.75 -12.46
CA ARG A 47 33.12 -0.66 -12.30
C ARG A 47 32.20 -0.70 -11.09
N ALA A 48 30.91 -0.48 -11.33
CA ALA A 48 29.88 -0.76 -10.35
C ALA A 48 30.13 -2.19 -9.88
N LEU A 49 30.50 -2.38 -8.62
CA LEU A 49 30.40 -3.71 -8.03
C LEU A 49 28.93 -4.08 -8.10
N ALA A 50 28.60 -5.00 -9.01
CA ALA A 50 27.33 -5.67 -8.99
C ALA A 50 27.14 -6.23 -7.57
N PRO A 51 25.96 -6.03 -6.94
CA PRO A 51 25.71 -6.62 -5.64
C PRO A 51 25.91 -8.14 -5.75
N PRO A 52 26.47 -8.80 -4.72
CA PRO A 52 26.68 -10.24 -4.78
C PRO A 52 25.32 -10.90 -5.10
N ALA A 53 25.30 -11.70 -6.16
CA ALA A 53 24.16 -12.52 -6.54
C ALA A 53 23.89 -13.53 -5.42
N ARG A 54 23.17 -13.10 -4.39
CA ARG A 54 22.67 -13.98 -3.34
C ARG A 54 21.62 -14.85 -4.02
N ARG A 55 21.92 -16.14 -4.14
CA ARG A 55 21.01 -17.14 -4.71
C ARG A 55 19.64 -17.00 -4.04
N VAL A 56 18.67 -16.46 -4.78
CA VAL A 56 17.26 -16.44 -4.40
C VAL A 56 16.83 -17.90 -4.30
N ALA A 57 16.21 -18.27 -3.18
CA ALA A 57 15.65 -19.61 -3.05
C ALA A 57 14.70 -19.89 -4.24
N PRO A 58 14.71 -21.09 -4.84
CA PRO A 58 13.89 -21.45 -6.01
C PRO A 58 12.36 -21.25 -5.83
N ALA A 59 11.89 -20.97 -4.61
CA ALA A 59 10.49 -20.85 -4.23
C ALA A 59 9.80 -19.53 -4.62
N ALA A 60 10.51 -18.54 -5.17
CA ALA A 60 9.98 -17.20 -5.45
C ALA A 60 9.55 -16.96 -6.92
N CYS A 61 9.20 -17.99 -7.69
CA CYS A 61 8.81 -17.83 -9.11
C CYS A 61 7.33 -18.15 -9.35
N PHE A 62 6.42 -17.27 -8.91
CA PHE A 62 5.02 -17.37 -9.33
C PHE A 62 4.84 -16.88 -10.76
N PRO A 63 4.03 -17.59 -11.57
CA PRO A 63 3.53 -17.02 -12.81
C PRO A 63 2.75 -15.73 -12.56
N ILE A 64 2.88 -14.78 -13.49
CA ILE A 64 2.26 -13.45 -13.40
C ILE A 64 1.32 -13.26 -14.59
N LEU A 65 0.08 -12.86 -14.30
CA LEU A 65 -0.90 -12.43 -15.29
C LEU A 65 -1.09 -10.91 -15.22
N LEU A 66 -0.65 -10.22 -16.28
CA LEU A 66 -0.77 -8.79 -16.44
C LEU A 66 -1.97 -8.43 -17.33
N PHE A 67 -2.94 -7.69 -16.78
CA PHE A 67 -4.09 -7.17 -17.51
C PHE A 67 -3.77 -5.83 -18.18
N CYS A 68 -4.09 -5.69 -19.46
CA CYS A 68 -3.94 -4.42 -20.20
C CYS A 68 -5.05 -4.23 -21.24
N ASN A 69 -5.24 -2.99 -21.72
CA ASN A 69 -6.25 -2.68 -22.75
C ASN A 69 -5.77 -1.61 -23.74
N LYS A 70 -5.72 -0.35 -23.31
CA LYS A 70 -5.54 0.80 -24.22
C LYS A 70 -4.69 1.94 -23.64
N ARG A 71 -3.79 1.63 -22.69
CA ARG A 71 -2.94 2.61 -21.97
C ARG A 71 -1.46 2.29 -22.18
N PRO A 72 -0.91 2.45 -23.40
CA PRO A 72 0.45 2.01 -23.73
C PRO A 72 1.52 2.61 -22.81
N ASP A 73 1.42 3.90 -22.49
CA ASP A 73 2.43 4.58 -21.65
C ASP A 73 2.46 4.06 -20.20
N LEU A 74 1.28 3.78 -19.62
CA LEU A 74 1.19 3.18 -18.29
C LEU A 74 1.66 1.73 -18.30
N LEU A 75 1.32 0.98 -19.35
CA LEU A 75 1.76 -0.40 -19.53
C LEU A 75 3.29 -0.49 -19.60
N GLU A 76 3.94 0.36 -20.38
CA GLU A 76 5.39 0.37 -20.50
C GLU A 76 6.06 0.67 -19.16
N ARG A 77 5.55 1.65 -18.41
CA ARG A 77 6.03 1.95 -17.05
C ARG A 77 5.82 0.77 -16.10
N THR A 78 4.68 0.11 -16.18
CA THR A 78 4.33 -1.07 -15.38
C THR A 78 5.29 -2.22 -15.67
N LEU A 79 5.55 -2.54 -16.93
CA LEU A 79 6.45 -3.62 -17.34
C LEU A 79 7.90 -3.34 -16.94
N ASN A 80 8.37 -2.12 -17.16
CA ASN A 80 9.71 -1.70 -16.71
C ASN A 80 9.85 -1.85 -15.19
N SER A 81 8.84 -1.46 -14.42
CA SER A 81 8.86 -1.62 -12.96
C SER A 81 8.77 -3.08 -12.54
N LEU A 82 7.93 -3.90 -13.20
CA LEU A 82 7.69 -5.30 -12.86
C LEU A 82 8.93 -6.15 -13.11
N LEU A 83 9.57 -5.99 -14.26
CA LEU A 83 10.78 -6.74 -14.62
C LEU A 83 12.04 -6.28 -13.86
N ALA A 84 11.96 -5.15 -13.16
CA ALA A 84 13.00 -4.72 -12.22
C ALA A 84 12.86 -5.37 -10.82
N VAL A 85 11.73 -6.03 -10.53
CA VAL A 85 11.52 -6.75 -9.26
C VAL A 85 12.41 -8.00 -9.22
N ARG A 86 13.02 -8.27 -8.06
CA ARG A 86 13.83 -9.49 -7.88
C ARG A 86 12.95 -10.73 -8.06
N ALA A 87 13.55 -11.80 -8.61
CA ALA A 87 12.86 -13.06 -8.91
C ALA A 87 11.74 -12.97 -9.96
N VAL A 88 11.51 -11.81 -10.58
CA VAL A 88 10.62 -11.70 -11.75
C VAL A 88 11.44 -11.84 -13.02
N THR A 89 11.03 -12.75 -13.89
CA THR A 89 11.62 -12.97 -15.21
C THR A 89 10.54 -12.93 -16.28
N ALA A 90 10.87 -12.46 -17.48
CA ALA A 90 9.89 -12.26 -18.56
C ALA A 90 9.17 -13.55 -18.98
N ASP A 91 9.84 -14.71 -18.90
CA ASP A 91 9.28 -16.05 -19.15
C ASP A 91 8.22 -16.49 -18.12
N ARG A 92 8.02 -15.71 -17.06
CA ARG A 92 6.96 -15.92 -16.07
C ARG A 92 5.81 -14.93 -16.19
N VAL A 93 5.87 -13.99 -17.12
CA VAL A 93 4.85 -12.96 -17.31
C VAL A 93 4.04 -13.26 -18.56
N VAL A 94 2.72 -13.35 -18.40
CA VAL A 94 1.76 -13.36 -19.50
C VAL A 94 0.98 -12.06 -19.49
N ALA A 95 0.98 -11.35 -20.63
CA ALA A 95 0.14 -10.17 -20.81
C ALA A 95 -1.17 -10.55 -21.50
N SER A 96 -2.30 -10.23 -20.85
CA SER A 96 -3.63 -10.39 -21.42
C SER A 96 -4.20 -9.03 -21.81
N GLN A 97 -4.32 -8.82 -23.12
CA GLN A 97 -4.80 -7.59 -23.73
C GLN A 97 -6.29 -7.69 -24.08
N ASP A 98 -7.10 -6.75 -23.60
CA ASP A 98 -8.52 -6.63 -24.00
C ASP A 98 -8.65 -5.80 -25.29
N GLY A 99 -8.97 -6.45 -26.40
CA GLY A 99 -9.11 -5.82 -27.70
C GLY A 99 -7.79 -5.62 -28.47
N PRO A 100 -7.87 -5.20 -29.75
CA PRO A 100 -6.71 -5.19 -30.66
C PRO A 100 -5.98 -3.83 -30.71
N ASN A 101 -5.67 -3.22 -29.56
CA ASN A 101 -4.96 -1.94 -29.54
C ASN A 101 -3.50 -2.09 -30.02
N ASN A 102 -3.16 -1.49 -31.16
CA ASN A 102 -1.84 -1.63 -31.79
C ASN A 102 -0.71 -0.98 -30.98
N ALA A 103 -0.97 0.14 -30.28
CA ALA A 103 0.05 0.80 -29.46
C ALA A 103 0.43 -0.07 -28.25
N VAL A 104 -0.55 -0.67 -27.58
CA VAL A 104 -0.32 -1.66 -26.50
C VAL A 104 0.42 -2.88 -27.03
N ARG A 105 0.04 -3.41 -28.20
CA ARG A 105 0.75 -4.51 -28.86
C ARG A 105 2.23 -4.16 -29.08
N ALA A 106 2.51 -2.98 -29.63
CA ALA A 106 3.87 -2.52 -29.90
C ALA A 106 4.72 -2.37 -28.63
N VAL A 107 4.10 -2.07 -27.47
CA VAL A 107 4.78 -2.12 -26.16
C VAL A 107 5.12 -3.56 -25.80
N LEU A 108 4.13 -4.46 -25.81
CA LEU A 108 4.31 -5.86 -25.38
C LEU A 108 5.37 -6.62 -26.20
N GLU A 109 5.45 -6.35 -27.51
CA GLU A 109 6.42 -6.98 -28.41
C GLU A 109 7.89 -6.62 -28.09
N ARG A 110 8.15 -5.62 -27.23
CA ARG A 110 9.50 -5.24 -26.80
C ARG A 110 10.02 -6.01 -25.59
N PHE A 111 9.16 -6.72 -24.85
CA PHE A 111 9.51 -7.26 -23.51
C PHE A 111 9.70 -8.78 -23.46
N GLU A 112 9.67 -9.49 -24.60
CA GLU A 112 9.91 -10.95 -24.71
C GLU A 112 9.18 -11.78 -23.63
N LEU A 113 7.93 -11.41 -23.34
CA LEU A 113 7.09 -12.05 -22.33
C LEU A 113 6.76 -13.50 -22.70
N ALA A 114 6.46 -14.33 -21.69
CA ALA A 114 6.10 -15.74 -21.88
C ALA A 114 5.00 -15.96 -22.91
N ALA A 115 3.97 -15.11 -22.87
CA ALA A 115 2.96 -15.03 -23.92
C ALA A 115 2.23 -13.69 -23.92
N ARG A 116 1.62 -13.39 -25.07
CA ARG A 116 0.59 -12.37 -25.21
C ARG A 116 -0.74 -13.01 -25.58
N PHE A 117 -1.76 -12.76 -24.77
CA PHE A 117 -3.13 -13.17 -25.04
C PHE A 117 -3.94 -11.97 -25.52
N VAL A 118 -4.77 -12.17 -26.54
CA VAL A 118 -5.70 -11.15 -27.04
C VAL A 118 -7.11 -11.63 -26.82
N HIS A 119 -7.84 -10.92 -25.98
CA HIS A 119 -9.24 -11.17 -25.71
C HIS A 119 -10.10 -10.31 -26.63
N THR A 120 -10.87 -10.95 -27.50
CA THR A 120 -11.84 -10.30 -28.38
C THR A 120 -13.25 -10.59 -27.89
N LYS A 121 -14.03 -9.55 -27.62
CA LYS A 121 -15.43 -9.68 -27.20
C LYS A 121 -16.32 -8.58 -27.79
N ALA A 122 -17.62 -8.85 -27.86
CA ALA A 122 -18.60 -7.88 -28.29
C ALA A 122 -18.70 -6.71 -27.29
N LEU A 123 -18.46 -5.49 -27.77
CA LEU A 123 -18.59 -4.26 -26.97
C LEU A 123 -20.06 -3.89 -26.72
N ARG A 124 -20.97 -4.44 -27.52
CA ARG A 124 -22.42 -4.20 -27.42
C ARG A 124 -23.16 -5.44 -26.93
N ASP A 125 -24.31 -5.23 -26.29
CA ASP A 125 -25.25 -6.31 -25.95
C ASP A 125 -26.12 -6.70 -27.16
N GLU A 126 -26.97 -7.71 -26.98
CA GLU A 126 -27.88 -8.21 -28.03
C GLU A 126 -28.87 -7.14 -28.53
N ARG A 127 -29.09 -6.08 -27.74
CA ARG A 127 -29.95 -4.93 -28.07
C ARG A 127 -29.15 -3.76 -28.66
N GLY A 128 -27.88 -3.97 -28.98
CA GLY A 128 -26.99 -2.96 -29.54
C GLY A 128 -26.50 -1.90 -28.55
N ARG A 129 -26.78 -2.02 -27.25
CA ARG A 129 -26.35 -1.04 -26.23
C ARG A 129 -24.89 -1.28 -25.86
N GLN A 130 -24.15 -0.21 -25.57
CA GLN A 130 -22.78 -0.33 -25.05
C GLN A 130 -22.79 -1.10 -23.72
N ARG A 131 -21.92 -2.10 -23.62
CA ARG A 131 -21.76 -2.83 -22.37
C ARG A 131 -21.02 -1.97 -21.36
N GLU A 132 -21.43 -2.10 -20.11
CA GLU A 132 -20.78 -1.46 -18.97
C GLU A 132 -19.30 -1.88 -18.87
N GLY A 133 -18.42 -0.93 -18.54
CA GLY A 133 -16.98 -1.19 -18.38
C GLY A 133 -16.67 -2.28 -17.36
N ALA A 134 -17.35 -2.30 -16.21
CA ALA A 134 -17.20 -3.34 -15.19
C ALA A 134 -17.56 -4.75 -15.71
N ALA A 135 -18.55 -4.85 -16.61
CA ALA A 135 -18.91 -6.12 -17.24
C ALA A 135 -17.86 -6.58 -18.25
N LEU A 136 -17.26 -5.64 -18.98
CA LEU A 136 -16.16 -5.93 -19.90
C LEU A 136 -14.93 -6.43 -19.12
N ILE A 137 -14.58 -5.75 -18.03
CA ILE A 137 -13.46 -6.14 -17.15
C ILE A 137 -13.70 -7.53 -16.56
N ALA A 138 -14.87 -7.80 -15.97
CA ALA A 138 -15.18 -9.10 -15.36
C ALA A 138 -15.03 -10.26 -16.36
N GLN A 139 -15.49 -10.10 -17.60
CA GLN A 139 -15.33 -11.12 -18.65
C GLN A 139 -13.86 -11.34 -19.02
N HIS A 140 -13.08 -10.26 -19.12
CA HIS A 140 -11.66 -10.36 -19.43
C HIS A 140 -10.89 -11.08 -18.33
N TYR A 141 -11.16 -10.77 -17.05
CA TYR A 141 -10.58 -11.49 -15.91
C TYR A 141 -10.86 -12.98 -15.99
N LYS A 142 -12.13 -13.37 -16.19
CA LYS A 142 -12.51 -14.78 -16.28
C LYS A 142 -11.73 -15.51 -17.36
N TRP A 143 -11.71 -14.93 -18.55
CA TRP A 143 -11.07 -15.52 -19.72
C TRP A 143 -9.56 -15.64 -19.52
N ALA A 144 -8.93 -14.59 -19.01
CA ALA A 144 -7.48 -14.50 -18.87
C ALA A 144 -6.95 -15.42 -17.77
N ILE A 145 -7.60 -15.49 -16.60
CA ILE A 145 -7.18 -16.37 -15.49
C ILE A 145 -7.24 -17.83 -15.92
N LYS A 146 -8.35 -18.25 -16.55
CA LYS A 146 -8.49 -19.60 -17.11
C LYS A 146 -7.35 -19.93 -18.08
N ARG A 147 -7.05 -19.00 -19.00
CA ARG A 147 -6.02 -19.20 -20.02
C ARG A 147 -4.61 -19.20 -19.44
N ALA A 148 -4.35 -18.40 -18.41
CA ALA A 148 -3.07 -18.38 -17.71
C ALA A 148 -2.78 -19.72 -17.01
N PHE A 149 -3.73 -20.25 -16.23
CA PHE A 149 -3.56 -21.57 -15.61
C PHE A 149 -3.40 -22.71 -16.63
N ALA A 150 -4.07 -22.62 -17.79
CA ALA A 150 -3.87 -23.57 -18.88
C ALA A 150 -2.47 -23.46 -19.51
N HIS A 151 -1.96 -22.24 -19.69
CA HIS A 151 -0.64 -21.99 -20.28
C HIS A 151 0.52 -22.45 -19.39
N PHE A 152 0.49 -22.12 -18.09
CA PHE A 152 1.56 -22.51 -17.17
C PHE A 152 1.44 -23.98 -16.69
N GLY A 153 0.32 -24.64 -16.97
CA GLY A 153 0.11 -26.06 -16.67
C GLY A 153 -0.01 -26.36 -15.18
N ALA A 154 -0.14 -27.65 -14.85
CA ALA A 154 -0.47 -28.14 -13.50
C ALA A 154 0.56 -27.78 -12.41
N SER A 155 1.79 -27.40 -12.78
CA SER A 155 2.80 -26.94 -11.81
C SER A 155 2.47 -25.57 -11.20
N ALA A 156 1.66 -24.75 -11.88
CA ALA A 156 1.25 -23.43 -11.40
C ALA A 156 0.11 -23.53 -10.39
N GLN A 157 0.44 -23.72 -9.11
CA GLN A 157 -0.52 -23.75 -8.00
C GLN A 157 -0.98 -22.35 -7.57
N HIS A 158 -0.24 -21.31 -7.96
CA HIS A 158 -0.53 -19.92 -7.66
C HIS A 158 -0.39 -19.05 -8.92
N LEU A 159 -1.09 -17.93 -8.94
CA LEU A 159 -1.02 -16.91 -9.98
C LEU A 159 -1.00 -15.52 -9.35
N VAL A 160 0.03 -14.72 -9.66
CA VAL A 160 0.06 -13.30 -9.28
C VAL A 160 -0.67 -12.49 -10.35
N ILE A 161 -1.67 -11.70 -9.95
CA ILE A 161 -2.49 -10.91 -10.86
C ILE A 161 -2.18 -9.42 -10.67
N VAL A 162 -1.84 -8.74 -11.77
CA VAL A 162 -1.47 -7.31 -11.82
C VAL A 162 -2.13 -6.60 -13.00
N GLU A 163 -2.19 -5.27 -12.98
CA GLU A 163 -2.82 -4.44 -14.02
C GLU A 163 -1.82 -3.43 -14.62
N ASP A 164 -2.13 -2.87 -15.79
CA ASP A 164 -1.24 -2.01 -16.60
C ASP A 164 -1.01 -0.59 -16.05
N ASP A 165 -1.29 -0.33 -14.78
CA ASP A 165 -1.10 0.96 -14.14
C ASP A 165 -0.45 0.89 -12.76
N MET A 166 0.46 -0.07 -12.55
CA MET A 166 1.11 -0.33 -11.26
C MET A 166 2.63 -0.13 -11.30
N LEU A 167 3.20 0.40 -10.22
CA LEU A 167 4.63 0.30 -9.91
C LEU A 167 4.83 -0.69 -8.75
N PHE A 168 5.98 -1.36 -8.68
CA PHE A 168 6.20 -2.47 -7.75
C PHE A 168 7.38 -2.20 -6.82
N ALA A 169 7.26 -2.68 -5.58
CA ALA A 169 8.33 -2.66 -4.61
C ALA A 169 9.42 -3.69 -4.97
N PRO A 170 10.68 -3.48 -4.55
CA PRO A 170 11.77 -4.40 -4.88
C PRO A 170 11.59 -5.82 -4.34
N ASP A 171 10.78 -6.01 -3.29
CA ASP A 171 10.46 -7.30 -2.65
C ASP A 171 9.07 -7.84 -3.00
N PHE A 172 8.42 -7.31 -4.05
CA PHE A 172 7.04 -7.67 -4.39
C PHE A 172 6.83 -9.18 -4.58
N MET A 173 7.77 -9.88 -5.21
CA MET A 173 7.66 -11.32 -5.42
C MET A 173 8.01 -12.13 -4.17
N GLU A 174 9.06 -11.73 -3.43
CA GLU A 174 9.42 -12.38 -2.16
C GLU A 174 8.31 -12.23 -1.12
N TYR A 175 7.57 -11.12 -1.13
CA TYR A 175 6.40 -10.92 -0.28
C TYR A 175 5.34 -11.99 -0.49
N PHE A 176 4.98 -12.30 -1.74
CA PHE A 176 4.06 -13.40 -2.01
C PHE A 176 4.68 -14.75 -1.68
N ALA A 177 5.97 -14.95 -1.97
CA ALA A 177 6.63 -16.24 -1.76
C ALA A 177 6.65 -16.62 -0.28
N ALA A 178 6.89 -15.65 0.60
CA ALA A 178 6.87 -15.84 2.05
C ALA A 178 5.47 -16.13 2.61
N LEU A 179 4.41 -15.60 1.99
CA LEU A 179 3.03 -15.74 2.48
C LEU A 179 2.26 -16.91 1.86
N ALA A 180 2.73 -17.44 0.72
CA ALA A 180 2.05 -18.54 0.02
C ALA A 180 1.90 -19.82 0.86
N PRO A 181 2.91 -20.29 1.63
CA PRO A 181 2.73 -21.47 2.49
C PRO A 181 1.60 -21.28 3.51
N LEU A 182 1.53 -20.10 4.15
CA LEU A 182 0.45 -19.80 5.09
C LEU A 182 -0.91 -19.71 4.40
N LEU A 183 -0.98 -19.12 3.19
CA LEU A 183 -2.20 -19.10 2.39
C LEU A 183 -2.70 -20.51 2.02
N GLU A 184 -1.79 -21.48 1.89
CA GLU A 184 -2.16 -22.88 1.67
C GLU A 184 -2.64 -23.57 2.96
N ASP A 185 -1.99 -23.30 4.08
CA ASP A 185 -2.22 -24.00 5.35
C ASP A 185 -3.38 -23.43 6.19
N ASP A 186 -3.66 -22.14 6.10
CA ASP A 186 -4.71 -21.48 6.90
C ASP A 186 -6.03 -21.39 6.10
N PRO A 187 -7.05 -22.22 6.40
CA PRO A 187 -8.32 -22.20 5.67
C PRO A 187 -9.13 -20.93 5.89
N THR A 188 -8.76 -20.11 6.89
CA THR A 188 -9.38 -18.80 7.14
C THR A 188 -8.86 -17.72 6.21
N LEU A 189 -7.85 -18.02 5.38
CA LEU A 189 -7.33 -17.09 4.38
C LEU A 189 -8.02 -17.24 3.01
N TRP A 190 -8.30 -16.09 2.42
CA TRP A 190 -8.94 -15.90 1.12
C TRP A 190 -7.87 -15.73 0.03
N THR A 191 -7.10 -14.65 0.12
CA THR A 191 -6.04 -14.28 -0.82
C THR A 191 -4.88 -13.57 -0.09
N VAL A 192 -3.84 -13.16 -0.83
CA VAL A 192 -2.84 -12.18 -0.38
C VAL A 192 -2.87 -10.99 -1.34
N SER A 193 -2.96 -9.77 -0.84
CA SER A 193 -2.85 -8.53 -1.62
C SER A 193 -1.56 -7.79 -1.26
N ALA A 194 -1.03 -7.04 -2.21
CA ALA A 194 0.15 -6.20 -2.07
C ALA A 194 -0.20 -4.72 -1.80
N PHE A 195 -1.47 -4.39 -1.57
CA PHE A 195 -1.92 -3.01 -1.46
C PHE A 195 -2.70 -2.75 -0.17
N ASN A 196 -2.46 -1.59 0.43
CA ASN A 196 -3.20 -1.06 1.57
C ASN A 196 -3.93 0.22 1.16
N ASP A 197 -5.28 0.19 1.10
CA ASP A 197 -6.13 1.34 0.79
C ASP A 197 -5.95 2.54 1.74
N ASN A 198 -5.39 2.31 2.94
CA ASN A 198 -5.12 3.31 3.95
C ASN A 198 -3.61 3.43 4.29
N GLY A 199 -2.74 2.87 3.44
CA GLY A 199 -1.30 2.84 3.61
C GLY A 199 -0.60 4.14 3.18
N TYR A 200 -1.09 5.29 3.65
CA TYR A 200 -0.57 6.59 3.22
C TYR A 200 0.84 6.88 3.75
N GLU A 201 1.59 7.71 3.03
CA GLU A 201 2.78 8.38 3.58
C GLU A 201 2.43 9.02 4.93
N GLY A 202 3.33 9.01 5.92
CA GLY A 202 3.05 9.56 7.25
C GLY A 202 2.01 8.79 8.10
N MET A 203 1.39 7.72 7.59
CA MET A 203 0.46 6.85 8.34
C MET A 203 0.91 5.38 8.37
N ALA A 204 1.49 4.87 7.28
CA ALA A 204 2.09 3.55 7.24
C ALA A 204 3.58 3.64 7.60
N TYR A 205 4.01 2.96 8.66
CA TYR A 205 5.35 3.10 9.23
C TYR A 205 6.22 1.86 9.06
N ASP A 206 5.62 0.68 9.19
CA ASP A 206 6.35 -0.58 9.29
C ASP A 206 6.34 -1.33 7.96
N ASP A 207 7.44 -1.23 7.21
CA ASP A 207 7.61 -1.99 5.97
C ASP A 207 7.57 -3.50 6.23
N GLU A 208 7.85 -3.97 7.45
CA GLU A 208 7.92 -5.40 7.73
C GLU A 208 6.56 -6.04 8.08
N ARG A 209 5.54 -5.21 8.33
CA ARG A 209 4.26 -5.68 8.86
C ARG A 209 3.32 -6.20 7.78
N VAL A 210 2.71 -7.33 8.10
CA VAL A 210 1.57 -7.92 7.40
C VAL A 210 0.38 -7.94 8.34
N LEU A 211 -0.80 -7.68 7.81
CA LEU A 211 -2.06 -7.52 8.49
C LEU A 211 -3.12 -8.42 7.86
N ARG A 212 -4.22 -8.65 8.59
CA ARG A 212 -5.40 -9.38 8.12
C ARG A 212 -6.55 -8.39 7.93
N THR A 213 -7.33 -8.57 6.86
CA THR A 213 -8.56 -7.80 6.64
C THR A 213 -9.57 -8.62 5.85
N ASP A 214 -10.85 -8.31 6.03
CA ASP A 214 -11.93 -8.96 5.31
C ASP A 214 -12.29 -8.24 3.99
N TRP A 215 -11.52 -7.20 3.63
CA TRP A 215 -11.74 -6.34 2.48
C TRP A 215 -10.98 -6.72 1.20
N THR A 216 -9.65 -6.90 1.22
CA THR A 216 -8.88 -6.76 -0.03
C THR A 216 -9.01 -7.96 -0.97
N VAL A 217 -9.32 -7.69 -2.24
CA VAL A 217 -8.89 -8.45 -3.44
C VAL A 217 -8.78 -7.44 -4.59
N GLY A 218 -7.67 -7.46 -5.35
CA GLY A 218 -7.29 -6.45 -6.34
C GLY A 218 -5.91 -5.85 -6.05
N PHE A 219 -5.46 -4.91 -6.90
CA PHE A 219 -4.19 -4.17 -6.76
C PHE A 219 -2.97 -5.05 -6.45
N GLY A 220 -2.62 -5.97 -7.36
CA GLY A 220 -1.51 -6.91 -7.14
C GLY A 220 -1.84 -7.96 -6.07
N TRP A 221 -2.25 -9.15 -6.48
CA TRP A 221 -2.72 -10.17 -5.53
C TRP A 221 -2.40 -11.59 -5.98
N LEU A 222 -2.28 -12.49 -5.00
CA LEU A 222 -1.98 -13.91 -5.19
C LEU A 222 -3.28 -14.74 -5.16
N LEU A 223 -3.54 -15.43 -6.26
CA LEU A 223 -4.66 -16.35 -6.42
C LEU A 223 -4.16 -17.80 -6.36
N ARG A 224 -4.75 -18.61 -5.47
CA ARG A 224 -4.58 -20.07 -5.48
C ARG A 224 -5.35 -20.69 -6.64
N ARG A 225 -4.75 -21.68 -7.30
CA ARG A 225 -5.40 -22.47 -8.37
C ARG A 225 -6.66 -23.15 -7.86
N ARG A 226 -6.62 -23.84 -6.72
CA ARG A 226 -7.78 -24.51 -6.13
C ARG A 226 -8.94 -23.55 -5.88
N LEU A 227 -8.66 -22.34 -5.38
CA LEU A 227 -9.69 -21.32 -5.20
C LEU A 227 -10.36 -20.95 -6.54
N TRP A 228 -9.56 -20.80 -7.59
CA TRP A 228 -10.07 -20.54 -8.93
C TRP A 228 -10.94 -21.69 -9.46
N GLU A 229 -10.40 -22.90 -9.45
CA GLU A 229 -11.01 -24.09 -10.06
C GLU A 229 -12.25 -24.55 -9.29
N ASP A 230 -12.19 -24.58 -7.96
CA ASP A 230 -13.22 -25.18 -7.11
C ASP A 230 -14.37 -24.20 -6.78
N GLU A 231 -14.09 -22.88 -6.72
CA GLU A 231 -15.07 -21.90 -6.21
C GLU A 231 -15.38 -20.74 -7.18
N LEU A 232 -14.39 -20.23 -7.92
CA LEU A 232 -14.56 -18.97 -8.65
C LEU A 232 -14.96 -19.14 -10.12
N HIS A 233 -14.35 -20.08 -10.85
CA HIS A 233 -14.46 -20.18 -12.31
C HIS A 233 -15.92 -20.26 -12.78
N ASP A 234 -16.68 -21.22 -12.24
CA ASP A 234 -18.07 -21.46 -12.65
C ASP A 234 -19.02 -20.39 -12.12
N ALA A 235 -18.76 -19.89 -10.92
CA ALA A 235 -19.60 -18.90 -10.24
C ALA A 235 -19.31 -17.44 -10.65
N TRP A 236 -18.29 -17.21 -11.48
CA TRP A 236 -17.74 -15.88 -11.78
C TRP A 236 -18.83 -14.91 -12.30
N PRO A 237 -18.84 -13.65 -11.82
CA PRO A 237 -19.92 -12.73 -12.08
C PRO A 237 -19.85 -12.11 -13.48
N LYS A 238 -20.97 -11.55 -13.91
CA LYS A 238 -21.05 -10.83 -15.19
C LYS A 238 -20.46 -9.42 -15.16
N THR A 239 -20.33 -8.81 -13.97
CA THR A 239 -19.86 -7.44 -13.74
C THR A 239 -19.26 -7.31 -12.33
N HIS A 240 -18.51 -6.24 -12.07
CA HIS A 240 -17.95 -5.89 -10.75
C HIS A 240 -17.33 -7.07 -10.00
N TRP A 241 -16.36 -7.73 -10.64
CA TRP A 241 -15.79 -8.99 -10.17
C TRP A 241 -15.19 -8.89 -8.77
N ASP A 242 -14.55 -7.76 -8.46
CA ASP A 242 -13.90 -7.49 -7.19
C ASP A 242 -14.93 -7.28 -6.07
N HIS A 243 -15.97 -6.48 -6.29
CA HIS A 243 -17.09 -6.35 -5.34
C HIS A 243 -17.76 -7.69 -5.07
N TRP A 244 -17.94 -8.52 -6.10
CA TRP A 244 -18.50 -9.85 -5.95
C TRP A 244 -17.58 -10.77 -5.13
N MET A 245 -16.26 -10.74 -5.35
CA MET A 245 -15.30 -11.50 -4.53
C MET A 245 -15.31 -11.06 -3.07
N ARG A 246 -15.50 -9.75 -2.80
CA ARG A 246 -15.60 -9.19 -1.44
C ARG A 246 -16.91 -9.53 -0.73
N SER A 247 -17.94 -9.97 -1.46
CA SER A 247 -19.23 -10.28 -0.85
C SER A 247 -19.11 -11.39 0.19
N PRO A 248 -19.84 -11.30 1.33
CA PRO A 248 -19.82 -12.34 2.37
C PRO A 248 -20.14 -13.74 1.83
N LYS A 249 -21.06 -13.82 0.84
CA LYS A 249 -21.44 -15.08 0.18
C LYS A 249 -20.27 -15.77 -0.54
N ARG A 250 -19.30 -15.01 -1.06
CA ARG A 250 -18.13 -15.55 -1.77
C ARG A 250 -16.94 -15.72 -0.85
N ARG A 251 -16.64 -14.70 -0.06
CA ARG A 251 -15.52 -14.73 0.87
C ARG A 251 -15.71 -15.76 2.01
N LYS A 252 -16.95 -16.05 2.41
CA LYS A 252 -17.29 -17.08 3.43
C LYS A 252 -16.53 -16.88 4.75
N GLY A 253 -16.43 -15.63 5.22
CA GLY A 253 -15.76 -15.30 6.48
C GLY A 253 -14.22 -15.35 6.45
N ARG A 254 -13.60 -15.69 5.30
CA ARG A 254 -12.15 -15.67 5.14
C ARG A 254 -11.60 -14.24 5.03
N GLU A 255 -10.30 -14.09 5.22
CA GLU A 255 -9.60 -12.80 5.22
C GLU A 255 -8.42 -12.80 4.25
N THR A 256 -8.01 -11.63 3.82
CA THR A 256 -6.83 -11.43 2.97
C THR A 256 -5.68 -10.89 3.82
N LEU A 257 -4.48 -11.40 3.54
CA LEU A 257 -3.24 -10.80 4.04
C LEU A 257 -2.84 -9.60 3.18
N PHE A 258 -2.45 -8.51 3.81
CA PHE A 258 -2.00 -7.30 3.13
C PHE A 258 -0.90 -6.60 3.96
N PRO A 259 0.00 -5.83 3.34
CA PRO A 259 1.09 -5.20 4.08
C PRO A 259 0.62 -3.88 4.73
N GLU A 260 1.28 -3.44 5.82
CA GLU A 260 1.04 -2.08 6.34
C GLU A 260 1.51 -1.03 5.30
N VAL A 261 2.71 -1.21 4.73
CA VAL A 261 3.23 -0.41 3.62
C VAL A 261 3.07 -1.17 2.30
N SER A 262 2.38 -0.59 1.32
CA SER A 262 2.08 -1.25 0.05
C SER A 262 3.32 -1.72 -0.71
N ARG A 263 3.21 -2.86 -1.39
CA ARG A 263 4.21 -3.44 -2.31
C ARG A 263 3.94 -3.14 -3.77
N ASN A 264 2.87 -2.42 -4.05
CA ASN A 264 2.69 -1.74 -5.32
C ASN A 264 2.04 -0.36 -5.12
N PHE A 265 2.06 0.42 -6.20
CA PHE A 265 1.50 1.76 -6.25
C PHE A 265 0.70 1.93 -7.54
N HIS A 266 -0.56 2.33 -7.42
CA HIS A 266 -1.44 2.61 -8.56
C HIS A 266 -1.13 4.00 -9.13
N THR A 267 -0.78 4.06 -10.41
CA THR A 267 -0.43 5.27 -11.15
C THR A 267 -1.56 5.76 -12.07
N GLY A 268 -2.66 5.01 -12.17
CA GLY A 268 -3.76 5.25 -13.08
C GLY A 268 -4.72 6.36 -12.63
N ALA A 269 -4.32 7.63 -12.79
CA ALA A 269 -5.18 8.78 -12.45
C ALA A 269 -6.49 8.88 -13.25
N ARG A 270 -6.61 8.13 -14.35
CA ARG A 270 -7.83 7.97 -15.15
C ARG A 270 -8.01 6.50 -15.54
N GLY A 271 -9.23 6.00 -15.40
CA GLY A 271 -9.61 4.63 -15.77
C GLY A 271 -11.13 4.47 -15.81
N THR A 272 -11.60 3.23 -15.92
CA THR A 272 -13.05 2.93 -15.96
C THR A 272 -13.79 3.39 -14.70
N HIS A 273 -13.14 3.29 -13.54
CA HIS A 273 -13.69 3.66 -12.23
C HIS A 273 -12.79 4.61 -11.44
N SER A 274 -11.75 5.15 -12.08
CA SER A 274 -10.80 6.08 -11.48
C SER A 274 -10.90 7.42 -12.19
N GLU A 275 -11.26 8.45 -11.43
CA GLU A 275 -11.30 9.84 -11.89
C GLU A 275 -10.23 10.66 -11.13
N PRO A 276 -9.71 11.76 -11.70
CA PRO A 276 -8.58 12.49 -11.10
C PRO A 276 -8.80 12.93 -9.65
N GLY A 277 -10.02 13.32 -9.29
CA GLY A 277 -10.34 13.72 -7.90
C GLY A 277 -10.28 12.55 -6.91
N LEU A 278 -10.71 11.35 -7.33
CA LEU A 278 -10.59 10.13 -6.53
C LEU A 278 -9.13 9.73 -6.37
N TYR A 279 -8.36 9.80 -7.47
CA TYR A 279 -6.93 9.51 -7.47
C TYR A 279 -6.15 10.43 -6.53
N GLU A 280 -6.37 11.74 -6.64
CA GLU A 280 -5.72 12.75 -5.80
C GLU A 280 -6.06 12.52 -4.32
N ARG A 281 -7.29 12.10 -4.02
CA ARG A 281 -7.76 11.90 -2.65
C ARG A 281 -7.21 10.63 -2.01
N TYR A 282 -7.17 9.51 -2.73
CA TYR A 282 -6.93 8.19 -2.11
C TYR A 282 -5.74 7.41 -2.65
N PHE A 283 -5.25 7.68 -3.86
CA PHE A 283 -4.21 6.86 -4.47
C PHE A 283 -2.85 7.55 -4.50
N LYS A 284 -2.83 8.86 -4.77
CA LYS A 284 -1.60 9.64 -5.00
C LYS A 284 -0.57 9.55 -3.88
N HIS A 285 -1.02 9.40 -2.64
CA HIS A 285 -0.19 9.45 -1.44
C HIS A 285 -0.01 8.10 -0.76
N ILE A 286 -0.38 7.00 -1.42
CA ILE A 286 -0.09 5.67 -0.90
C ILE A 286 1.42 5.46 -0.90
N ARG A 287 1.95 5.03 0.25
CA ARG A 287 3.36 4.76 0.43
C ARG A 287 3.72 3.45 -0.27
N LEU A 288 4.66 3.52 -1.21
CA LEU A 288 5.30 2.35 -1.80
C LEU A 288 6.55 1.98 -0.99
N SER A 289 6.69 0.71 -0.61
CA SER A 289 7.92 0.22 0.00
C SER A 289 9.08 0.35 -1.00
N ASN A 290 10.21 0.91 -0.53
CA ASN A 290 11.45 1.02 -1.29
C ASN A 290 12.58 0.16 -0.69
N ARG A 291 12.26 -0.69 0.30
CA ARG A 291 13.22 -1.54 1.01
C ARG A 291 12.71 -2.97 1.06
N PRO A 292 13.56 -3.97 0.81
CA PRO A 292 13.17 -5.36 1.02
C PRO A 292 12.87 -5.62 2.50
N ASN A 293 11.77 -6.32 2.78
CA ASN A 293 11.52 -6.81 4.14
C ASN A 293 12.43 -8.01 4.44
N PRO A 294 13.41 -7.88 5.35
CA PRO A 294 14.35 -8.95 5.66
C PRO A 294 13.66 -10.21 6.22
N ARG A 295 12.49 -10.07 6.86
CA ARG A 295 11.71 -11.20 7.38
C ARG A 295 11.08 -12.07 6.28
N LEU A 296 10.92 -11.53 5.06
CA LEU A 296 10.31 -12.24 3.92
C LEU A 296 11.36 -12.88 3.00
N MET A 297 12.64 -12.57 3.18
CA MET A 297 13.72 -13.03 2.32
C MET A 297 14.23 -14.38 2.85
N GLY A 298 13.91 -15.49 2.17
CA GLY A 298 14.09 -16.87 2.64
C GLY A 298 15.49 -17.31 3.10
N GLY A 299 15.49 -18.29 4.03
CA GLY A 299 16.60 -18.92 4.76
C GLY A 299 16.15 -19.25 6.20
N ASP A 300 17.03 -19.76 7.08
CA ASP A 300 16.80 -19.94 8.54
C ASP A 300 16.43 -18.63 9.30
N VAL A 301 16.23 -17.53 8.56
CA VAL A 301 15.94 -16.16 9.00
C VAL A 301 14.57 -15.67 8.50
N GLY A 302 13.89 -16.45 7.64
CA GLY A 302 12.50 -16.18 7.29
C GLY A 302 11.64 -16.35 8.53
N GLY A 303 11.02 -15.26 8.99
CA GLY A 303 10.23 -15.30 10.22
C GLY A 303 9.08 -16.32 10.08
N ASP A 304 8.79 -17.07 11.14
CA ASP A 304 7.58 -17.86 11.21
C ASP A 304 6.37 -16.94 10.99
N MET A 305 5.72 -17.08 9.83
CA MET A 305 4.48 -16.36 9.51
C MET A 305 3.29 -16.88 10.31
N GLY A 306 3.49 -17.89 11.18
CA GLY A 306 2.49 -18.46 12.07
C GLY A 306 1.79 -17.43 12.96
N ALA A 307 2.44 -16.31 13.28
CA ALA A 307 1.79 -15.19 13.98
C ALA A 307 0.61 -14.56 13.20
N LEU A 308 0.52 -14.78 11.89
CA LEU A 308 -0.57 -14.33 11.04
C LEU A 308 -1.71 -15.34 10.93
N ARG A 309 -1.62 -16.53 11.56
CA ARG A 309 -2.78 -17.43 11.71
C ARG A 309 -3.86 -16.74 12.54
N LEU A 310 -5.13 -16.98 12.21
CA LEU A 310 -6.24 -16.19 12.75
C LEU A 310 -6.26 -16.12 14.29
N ASP A 311 -6.08 -17.25 14.96
CA ASP A 311 -6.03 -17.35 16.42
C ASP A 311 -4.88 -16.54 17.03
N ARG A 312 -3.67 -16.69 16.47
CA ARG A 312 -2.48 -15.95 16.90
C ARG A 312 -2.58 -14.46 16.60
N TYR A 313 -3.20 -14.11 15.48
CA TYR A 313 -3.43 -12.72 15.09
C TYR A 313 -4.44 -12.05 16.02
N ASP A 314 -5.53 -12.75 16.38
CA ASP A 314 -6.53 -12.28 17.34
C ASP A 314 -5.88 -12.09 18.74
N GLU A 315 -5.03 -13.02 19.18
CA GLU A 315 -4.27 -12.91 20.44
C GLU A 315 -3.31 -11.71 20.44
N TRP A 316 -2.54 -11.55 19.35
CA TRP A 316 -1.64 -10.41 19.16
C TRP A 316 -2.40 -9.08 19.18
N LEU A 317 -3.51 -8.98 18.45
CA LEU A 317 -4.30 -7.75 18.36
C LEU A 317 -4.95 -7.41 19.70
N SER A 318 -5.47 -8.41 20.43
CA SER A 318 -5.99 -8.24 21.79
C SER A 318 -4.91 -7.70 22.75
N THR A 319 -3.70 -8.23 22.67
CA THR A 319 -2.54 -7.74 23.45
C THR A 319 -2.16 -6.31 23.06
N LEU A 320 -2.22 -5.99 21.76
CA LEU A 320 -1.93 -4.65 21.27
C LEU A 320 -2.98 -3.62 21.75
N VAL A 321 -4.26 -3.98 21.70
CA VAL A 321 -5.38 -3.12 22.14
C VAL A 321 -5.35 -2.89 23.65
N SER A 322 -5.06 -3.92 24.45
CA SER A 322 -4.98 -3.80 25.92
C SER A 322 -3.77 -2.99 26.40
N SER A 323 -2.64 -3.10 25.70
CA SER A 323 -1.43 -2.34 26.03
C SER A 323 -1.47 -0.89 25.53
N ALA A 324 -2.40 -0.52 24.65
CA ALA A 324 -2.49 0.80 24.06
C ALA A 324 -2.84 1.92 25.07
N GLU A 325 -2.28 3.11 24.85
CA GLU A 325 -2.59 4.31 25.60
C GLU A 325 -3.92 4.92 25.12
N PRO A 326 -4.88 5.20 26.03
CA PRO A 326 -6.20 5.68 25.64
C PRO A 326 -6.18 7.14 25.21
N VAL A 327 -6.77 7.42 24.05
CA VAL A 327 -7.11 8.78 23.60
C VAL A 327 -8.50 9.12 24.12
N ARG A 328 -8.61 10.11 25.00
CA ARG A 328 -9.86 10.48 25.67
C ARG A 328 -10.68 11.52 24.92
N SER A 329 -10.06 12.28 24.02
CA SER A 329 -10.76 13.26 23.18
C SER A 329 -10.03 13.54 21.86
N LEU A 330 -10.74 14.12 20.90
CA LEU A 330 -10.11 14.60 19.65
C LEU A 330 -9.16 15.78 19.88
N ASN A 331 -9.38 16.58 20.94
CA ASN A 331 -8.47 17.65 21.35
C ASN A 331 -7.13 17.10 21.85
N GLU A 332 -7.16 16.06 22.69
CA GLU A 332 -5.96 15.37 23.15
C GLU A 332 -5.16 14.83 21.96
N LEU A 333 -5.83 14.16 21.03
CA LEU A 333 -5.22 13.65 19.81
C LEU A 333 -4.60 14.76 18.94
N ALA A 334 -5.28 15.91 18.83
CA ALA A 334 -4.83 17.06 18.05
C ALA A 334 -3.70 17.85 18.74
N ALA A 335 -3.53 17.70 20.05
CA ALA A 335 -2.48 18.35 20.84
C ALA A 335 -1.15 17.59 20.85
N LEU A 336 -1.16 16.27 20.55
CA LEU A 336 0.06 15.44 20.53
C LEU A 336 1.17 16.02 19.67
N GLU A 337 2.36 16.25 20.18
CA GLU A 337 3.45 16.78 19.35
C GLU A 337 3.87 15.77 18.27
N SER A 338 4.35 16.28 17.12
CA SER A 338 4.93 15.41 16.10
C SER A 338 6.28 14.90 16.58
N GLY A 339 6.45 13.58 16.66
CA GLY A 339 7.72 12.95 17.01
C GLY A 339 7.84 11.56 16.42
N ASP A 340 9.05 11.12 16.09
CA ASP A 340 9.29 9.75 15.59
C ASP A 340 9.34 8.75 16.76
N ASP A 341 8.31 8.76 17.61
CA ASP A 341 8.25 7.89 18.79
C ASP A 341 7.50 6.58 18.51
N ARG A 342 8.03 5.81 17.56
CA ARG A 342 7.50 4.49 17.21
C ARG A 342 7.77 3.44 18.29
N ARG A 343 8.56 3.78 19.32
CA ARG A 343 8.87 2.90 20.46
C ARG A 343 7.86 3.06 21.59
N GLN A 344 7.15 4.19 21.65
CA GLN A 344 6.03 4.35 22.56
C GLN A 344 4.91 3.32 22.27
N PRO A 345 4.14 2.94 23.29
CA PRO A 345 2.92 2.16 23.11
C PRO A 345 2.01 2.79 22.07
N PRO A 346 1.23 1.99 21.31
CA PRO A 346 0.25 2.54 20.40
C PRO A 346 -0.81 3.35 21.16
N LEU A 347 -1.38 4.35 20.50
CA LEU A 347 -2.57 5.05 20.94
C LEU A 347 -3.80 4.22 20.58
N ALA A 348 -4.85 4.25 21.40
CA ALA A 348 -6.15 3.69 21.06
C ALA A 348 -7.23 4.76 21.17
N LEU A 349 -7.93 4.99 20.05
CA LEU A 349 -9.13 5.81 19.98
C LEU A 349 -10.33 4.91 19.74
N ARG A 350 -11.26 4.90 20.68
CA ARG A 350 -12.53 4.20 20.51
C ARG A 350 -13.57 5.14 19.89
N TYR A 351 -14.25 4.69 18.84
CA TYR A 351 -15.33 5.45 18.20
C TYR A 351 -16.66 4.69 18.24
N ALA A 352 -17.75 5.45 18.40
CA ALA A 352 -19.10 4.90 18.43
C ALA A 352 -19.49 4.35 17.06
N ALA A 353 -19.81 3.06 17.02
CA ALA A 353 -20.38 2.38 15.87
C ALA A 353 -21.21 1.19 16.36
N ALA A 354 -22.43 1.04 15.84
CA ALA A 354 -23.35 -0.02 16.24
C ALA A 354 -22.99 -1.39 15.62
N ASN A 355 -22.39 -1.39 14.43
CA ASN A 355 -21.96 -2.59 13.70
C ASN A 355 -20.95 -2.22 12.59
N ALA A 356 -20.45 -3.23 11.87
CA ALA A 356 -19.46 -3.09 10.79
C ALA A 356 -19.91 -2.22 9.60
N THR A 357 -21.21 -1.96 9.47
CA THR A 357 -21.81 -1.14 8.40
C THR A 357 -22.35 0.21 8.89
N ASP A 358 -21.95 0.64 10.10
CA ASP A 358 -22.36 1.92 10.64
C ASP A 358 -21.74 3.08 9.85
N ARG A 359 -22.59 3.94 9.28
CA ARG A 359 -22.18 5.09 8.46
C ARG A 359 -21.47 6.19 9.25
N GLY A 360 -21.42 6.08 10.59
CA GLY A 360 -20.53 6.88 11.44
C GLY A 360 -19.06 6.81 11.02
N TRP A 361 -18.64 5.70 10.39
CA TRP A 361 -17.31 5.55 9.80
C TRP A 361 -16.96 6.68 8.81
N GLU A 362 -17.92 7.13 8.00
CA GLU A 362 -17.65 8.18 6.98
C GLU A 362 -17.09 9.46 7.63
N ARG A 363 -17.56 9.79 8.85
CA ARG A 363 -17.10 10.95 9.63
C ARG A 363 -15.71 10.72 10.24
N VAL A 364 -15.50 9.55 10.84
CA VAL A 364 -14.20 9.14 11.41
C VAL A 364 -13.13 9.13 10.31
N ALA A 365 -13.38 8.45 9.19
CA ALA A 365 -12.47 8.39 8.08
C ALA A 365 -12.18 9.76 7.48
N THR A 366 -13.19 10.61 7.30
CA THR A 366 -12.99 11.97 6.78
C THR A 366 -12.14 12.83 7.71
N PHE A 367 -12.29 12.69 9.03
CA PHE A 367 -11.46 13.39 10.01
C PHE A 367 -9.97 13.07 9.86
N PHE A 368 -9.65 11.79 9.65
CA PHE A 368 -8.27 11.33 9.45
C PHE A 368 -7.78 11.46 7.99
N GLY A 369 -8.68 11.61 7.01
CA GLY A 369 -8.33 11.55 5.59
C GLY A 369 -8.17 10.12 5.06
N LEU A 370 -8.81 9.15 5.70
CA LEU A 370 -8.82 7.73 5.31
C LEU A 370 -9.91 7.43 4.27
N TRP A 371 -9.88 6.21 3.73
CA TRP A 371 -10.91 5.73 2.84
C TRP A 371 -12.27 5.60 3.54
N HIS A 372 -13.19 6.50 3.19
CA HIS A 372 -14.47 6.68 3.90
C HIS A 372 -15.59 5.68 3.59
N THR A 373 -15.58 5.01 2.43
CA THR A 373 -16.70 4.13 2.05
C THR A 373 -16.72 2.88 2.91
N LEU A 374 -17.93 2.35 3.15
CA LEU A 374 -18.13 1.05 3.79
C LEU A 374 -18.12 -0.11 2.76
N PRO A 375 -17.82 -1.34 3.20
CA PRO A 375 -17.21 -1.72 4.49
C PRO A 375 -15.86 -1.03 4.76
N VAL A 376 -15.47 -0.96 6.03
CA VAL A 376 -14.19 -0.34 6.42
C VAL A 376 -13.05 -1.09 5.70
N ARG A 377 -12.09 -0.33 5.14
CA ARG A 377 -10.99 -0.93 4.36
C ARG A 377 -9.77 -1.11 5.23
N GLY A 378 -9.27 -2.35 5.29
CA GLY A 378 -8.05 -2.68 6.01
C GLY A 378 -8.22 -2.89 7.51
N ASP A 379 -9.46 -2.87 8.04
CA ASP A 379 -9.69 -3.24 9.44
C ASP A 379 -9.74 -4.76 9.60
N HIS A 380 -9.51 -5.19 10.85
CA HIS A 380 -9.75 -6.53 11.32
C HIS A 380 -10.80 -6.47 12.43
N ARG A 381 -12.03 -6.89 12.11
CA ARG A 381 -13.17 -6.93 13.05
C ARG A 381 -13.35 -5.63 13.85
N GLY A 382 -13.32 -4.49 13.16
CA GLY A 382 -13.53 -3.18 13.77
C GLY A 382 -12.29 -2.55 14.39
N VAL A 383 -11.09 -3.10 14.19
CA VAL A 383 -9.83 -2.45 14.57
C VAL A 383 -9.03 -2.12 13.32
N LEU A 384 -8.82 -0.82 13.06
CA LEU A 384 -7.94 -0.33 12.00
C LEU A 384 -6.62 0.15 12.59
N LEU A 385 -5.51 -0.36 12.06
CA LEU A 385 -4.16 0.11 12.36
C LEU A 385 -3.79 1.28 11.44
N THR A 386 -3.36 2.41 12.00
CA THR A 386 -2.83 3.54 11.25
C THR A 386 -1.76 4.27 12.06
N GLY A 387 -1.26 5.37 11.51
CA GLY A 387 -0.28 6.24 12.13
C GLY A 387 -0.82 7.65 12.33
N HIS A 388 -0.49 8.27 13.46
CA HIS A 388 -0.79 9.67 13.73
C HIS A 388 0.41 10.32 14.40
N ARG A 389 0.94 11.39 13.76
CA ARG A 389 2.07 12.19 14.27
C ARG A 389 3.30 11.38 14.70
N GLY A 390 3.56 10.25 14.00
CA GLY A 390 4.71 9.38 14.23
C GLY A 390 4.52 8.32 15.32
N ARG A 391 3.35 8.27 15.97
CA ARG A 391 2.91 7.16 16.83
C ARG A 391 1.87 6.29 16.13
N ARG A 392 1.89 4.98 16.44
CA ARG A 392 0.84 4.05 15.99
C ARG A 392 -0.49 4.41 16.66
N LEU A 393 -1.57 4.36 15.90
CA LEU A 393 -2.93 4.62 16.34
C LEU A 393 -3.83 3.44 15.96
N LEU A 394 -4.56 2.93 16.95
CA LEU A 394 -5.62 1.96 16.80
C LEU A 394 -6.95 2.71 16.78
N LEU A 395 -7.69 2.62 15.67
CA LEU A 395 -9.08 3.05 15.63
C LEU A 395 -9.95 1.83 15.94
N VAL A 396 -10.59 1.84 17.11
CA VAL A 396 -11.36 0.70 17.64
C VAL A 396 -12.85 1.03 17.63
N ALA A 397 -13.62 0.32 16.82
CA ALA A 397 -15.07 0.46 16.77
C ALA A 397 -15.71 -0.07 18.06
N SER A 398 -16.74 0.60 18.58
CA SER A 398 -17.42 0.17 19.81
C SER A 398 -18.08 -1.20 19.75
N TRP A 399 -18.46 -1.69 18.56
CA TRP A 399 -18.98 -3.04 18.35
C TRP A 399 -17.89 -4.11 18.24
N SER A 400 -16.62 -3.72 18.09
CA SER A 400 -15.52 -4.65 17.90
C SER A 400 -15.43 -5.62 19.07
N PRO A 401 -15.18 -6.93 18.84
CA PRO A 401 -14.91 -7.87 19.93
C PRO A 401 -13.66 -7.46 20.73
N PHE A 402 -12.82 -6.58 20.18
CA PHE A 402 -11.63 -6.10 20.86
C PHE A 402 -11.87 -4.88 21.75
N ALA A 403 -13.04 -4.22 21.63
CA ALA A 403 -13.32 -2.98 22.37
C ALA A 403 -13.32 -3.18 23.89
N ALA A 404 -13.64 -4.38 24.37
CA ALA A 404 -13.66 -4.70 25.79
C ALA A 404 -12.25 -4.80 26.41
N GLN A 405 -11.20 -5.01 25.61
CA GLN A 405 -9.83 -5.06 26.14
C GLN A 405 -9.17 -3.69 26.25
N LEU A 406 -9.80 -2.63 25.75
CA LEU A 406 -9.32 -1.27 25.93
C LEU A 406 -9.18 -0.93 27.42
N ARG A 407 -8.16 -0.14 27.77
CA ARG A 407 -7.95 0.29 29.15
C ARG A 407 -9.19 1.00 29.69
N VAL A 408 -9.48 0.75 30.97
CA VAL A 408 -10.61 1.35 31.69
C VAL A 408 -10.58 2.87 31.52
N GLY A 409 -11.74 3.45 31.23
CA GLY A 409 -11.88 4.90 31.01
C GLY A 409 -11.56 5.36 29.58
N THR A 410 -11.36 4.46 28.61
CA THR A 410 -11.32 4.84 27.18
C THR A 410 -12.74 5.18 26.70
N PRO A 411 -13.07 6.47 26.46
CA PRO A 411 -14.42 6.85 26.08
C PRO A 411 -14.70 6.44 24.63
N SER A 412 -15.98 6.18 24.32
CA SER A 412 -16.44 5.98 22.95
C SER A 412 -16.80 7.33 22.34
N ILE A 413 -15.92 7.89 21.51
CA ILE A 413 -16.14 9.20 20.87
C ILE A 413 -17.33 9.10 19.91
N ALA A 414 -18.31 9.99 20.05
CA ALA A 414 -19.47 10.00 19.18
C ALA A 414 -19.07 10.48 17.77
N SER A 415 -19.63 9.84 16.75
CA SER A 415 -19.31 10.20 15.36
C SER A 415 -19.64 11.67 15.01
N ALA A 416 -20.53 12.34 15.75
CA ALA A 416 -20.84 13.77 15.57
C ALA A 416 -19.70 14.70 16.02
N GLU A 417 -18.89 14.29 17.00
CA GLU A 417 -17.74 15.08 17.49
C GLU A 417 -16.70 15.28 16.38
N PHE A 418 -16.50 14.27 15.52
CA PHE A 418 -15.60 14.35 14.37
C PHE A 418 -16.02 15.43 13.35
N ILE A 419 -17.34 15.71 13.23
CA ILE A 419 -17.82 16.84 12.40
C ILE A 419 -17.50 18.16 13.11
N ALA A 420 -17.82 18.26 14.39
CA ALA A 420 -17.65 19.49 15.16
C ALA A 420 -16.20 19.96 15.19
N HIS A 421 -15.25 19.02 15.24
CA HIS A 421 -13.82 19.33 15.17
C HIS A 421 -13.32 19.68 13.75
N GLY A 422 -14.10 19.37 12.71
CA GLY A 422 -13.65 19.45 11.32
C GLY A 422 -12.58 18.41 10.98
N ALA A 423 -12.25 18.27 9.70
CA ALA A 423 -11.11 17.43 9.32
C ALA A 423 -9.84 17.94 10.01
N LEU A 424 -8.97 17.05 10.49
CA LEU A 424 -7.66 17.47 10.96
C LEU A 424 -7.05 18.34 9.87
N PRO A 425 -6.70 19.61 10.16
CA PRO A 425 -6.19 20.53 9.16
C PRO A 425 -5.06 19.79 8.51
N LYS A 426 -5.25 19.45 7.22
CA LYS A 426 -4.46 18.43 6.52
C LYS A 426 -3.02 18.56 7.02
N LEU A 427 -2.44 17.48 7.52
CA LEU A 427 -1.38 16.78 6.82
C LEU A 427 -0.83 17.52 5.57
N ARG A 428 -0.44 18.79 5.73
CA ARG A 428 0.07 19.75 4.73
C ARG A 428 1.26 20.51 5.34
N ALA A 429 1.21 20.85 6.63
CA ALA A 429 2.35 21.49 7.29
C ALA A 429 3.53 20.53 7.49
N GLY A 430 3.29 19.31 7.99
CA GLY A 430 4.34 18.28 8.10
C GLY A 430 4.78 17.69 6.75
N TRP A 431 3.96 17.85 5.71
CA TRP A 431 4.12 17.16 4.43
C TRP A 431 4.95 17.98 3.44
N LEU A 432 4.82 19.31 3.50
CA LEU A 432 5.77 20.21 2.85
C LEU A 432 7.15 20.17 3.52
N ALA A 433 7.21 19.97 4.84
CA ALA A 433 8.48 19.87 5.57
C ALA A 433 9.24 18.57 5.28
N ALA A 434 8.54 17.44 5.14
CA ALA A 434 9.18 16.14 4.87
C ALA A 434 9.57 15.91 3.40
N ALA A 435 8.95 16.63 2.44
CA ALA A 435 9.11 16.35 1.01
C ALA A 435 9.99 17.34 0.22
N GLY A 436 10.57 18.38 0.85
CA GLY A 436 11.54 19.27 0.18
C GLY A 436 11.04 19.96 -1.12
N ALA A 437 9.72 20.07 -1.32
CA ALA A 437 9.15 20.63 -2.54
C ALA A 437 8.89 22.14 -2.39
N PRO A 438 9.27 22.99 -3.35
CA PRO A 438 9.04 24.43 -3.26
C PRO A 438 7.54 24.75 -3.39
N PRO A 439 7.07 25.85 -2.77
CA PRO A 439 5.64 26.18 -2.72
C PRO A 439 5.13 26.59 -4.10
N VAL A 440 4.12 25.87 -4.60
CA VAL A 440 3.36 26.27 -5.79
C VAL A 440 2.42 27.41 -5.39
N ARG A 441 2.64 28.60 -5.98
CA ARG A 441 1.77 29.78 -5.81
C ARG A 441 0.33 29.44 -6.23
N ALA A 442 -0.63 29.80 -5.37
CA ALA A 442 -2.05 29.72 -5.68
C ALA A 442 -2.41 30.66 -6.84
N LEU A 443 -2.99 30.12 -7.91
CA LEU A 443 -3.66 30.90 -8.93
C LEU A 443 -5.05 31.30 -8.40
N ALA A 444 -5.28 32.61 -8.29
CA ALA A 444 -6.58 33.18 -7.97
C ALA A 444 -7.58 32.95 -9.13
N PRO A 445 -8.88 32.81 -8.86
CA PRO A 445 -9.89 32.66 -9.90
C PRO A 445 -10.09 33.98 -10.64
N ARG A 446 -9.95 33.96 -11.97
CA ARG A 446 -10.38 35.07 -12.84
C ARG A 446 -11.89 35.00 -13.04
N ALA A 447 -12.57 36.10 -12.74
CA ALA A 447 -13.94 36.39 -13.13
C ALA A 447 -14.02 36.77 -14.63
N GLY A 448 -15.13 36.42 -15.29
CA GLY A 448 -15.48 36.79 -16.66
C GLY A 448 -16.45 35.75 -17.25
N ALA A 449 -17.76 35.90 -17.05
CA ALA A 449 -18.70 36.63 -17.91
C ALA A 449 -19.04 35.86 -19.20
N LEU A 450 -20.34 35.51 -19.34
CA LEU A 450 -21.17 35.18 -20.51
C LEU A 450 -22.30 34.30 -19.95
N GLY A 451 -23.59 34.63 -19.96
CA GLY A 451 -24.38 35.61 -20.67
C GLY A 451 -25.78 35.00 -20.80
N ASN A 452 -26.74 35.53 -20.06
CA ASN A 452 -28.16 35.17 -20.11
C ASN A 452 -28.70 35.18 -21.55
N ARG A 453 -29.46 34.15 -21.95
CA ARG A 453 -30.64 34.33 -22.82
C ARG A 453 -31.77 33.36 -22.44
N SER A 454 -32.91 34.01 -22.25
CA SER A 454 -34.26 33.57 -21.89
C SER A 454 -35.06 32.96 -23.05
N HIS A 455 -36.03 32.11 -22.72
CA HIS A 455 -37.47 32.13 -23.11
C HIS A 455 -38.06 30.72 -22.87
N ALA A 456 -39.04 30.49 -22.00
CA ALA A 456 -40.43 30.97 -21.87
C ALA A 456 -41.46 30.07 -22.58
N ALA A 457 -42.60 29.87 -21.90
CA ALA A 457 -43.87 29.22 -22.29
C ALA A 457 -43.90 27.67 -22.28
N GLY A 458 -44.90 26.98 -21.71
CA GLY A 458 -46.18 27.31 -21.08
C GLY A 458 -46.66 26.03 -20.37
N GLY A 459 -47.38 26.06 -19.24
CA GLY A 459 -48.81 26.33 -19.19
C GLY A 459 -49.61 25.07 -19.52
N GLY A 460 -50.24 24.41 -18.52
CA GLY A 460 -51.24 23.37 -18.84
C GLY A 460 -51.60 22.36 -17.75
N ARG A 461 -52.44 22.80 -16.81
CA ARG A 461 -53.56 22.09 -16.15
C ARG A 461 -53.45 20.63 -15.68
N ALA A 462 -53.79 20.49 -14.41
CA ALA A 462 -54.29 19.30 -13.73
C ALA A 462 -55.55 18.69 -14.37
N ARG A 463 -55.72 17.36 -14.21
CA ARG A 463 -56.95 16.77 -13.67
C ARG A 463 -56.74 15.31 -13.21
N SER A 464 -57.52 15.03 -12.18
CA SER A 464 -57.70 13.88 -11.30
C SER A 464 -58.48 12.69 -11.87
N ARG A 465 -58.48 11.59 -11.08
CA ARG A 465 -59.36 10.38 -11.09
C ARG A 465 -58.96 9.34 -12.14
N GLU A 466 -59.03 8.03 -11.92
CA GLU A 466 -59.88 7.23 -11.03
C GLU A 466 -59.27 5.83 -10.84
N ALA A 467 -59.86 5.02 -9.95
CA ALA A 467 -59.33 3.78 -9.40
C ALA A 467 -59.91 2.48 -10.03
N ARG A 468 -59.18 1.38 -9.78
CA ARG A 468 -59.59 -0.06 -9.73
C ARG A 468 -59.69 -0.85 -11.06
N PRO A 469 -59.76 -2.20 -11.04
CA PRO A 469 -58.79 -3.16 -10.48
C PRO A 469 -58.57 -4.41 -11.39
N GLU A 470 -57.84 -5.40 -10.88
CA GLU A 470 -57.96 -6.86 -11.14
C GLU A 470 -57.27 -7.58 -12.33
N HIS A 471 -56.74 -8.75 -11.95
CA HIS A 471 -56.57 -10.02 -12.68
C HIS A 471 -55.43 -10.24 -13.69
N ARG A 472 -54.45 -11.08 -13.29
CA ARG A 472 -54.22 -12.48 -13.78
C ARG A 472 -52.88 -13.01 -13.23
N ASN A 473 -52.90 -14.08 -12.44
CA ASN A 473 -52.64 -15.48 -12.84
C ASN A 473 -51.28 -15.75 -13.49
N SER A 474 -50.48 -16.54 -12.76
CA SER A 474 -49.74 -17.73 -13.18
C SER A 474 -49.19 -17.80 -14.61
N ILE A 475 -47.86 -17.86 -14.73
CA ILE A 475 -47.05 -19.06 -15.00
C ILE A 475 -45.61 -18.75 -14.59
#